data_AF-A0A8S9M858-F1
#
_entry.id   AF-A0A8S9M858-F1
#
_cell.length_a   1.000
_cell.length_b   1.000
_cell.length_c   1.000
_cell.angle_alpha   90.00
_cell.angle_beta   90.00
_cell.angle_gamma   90.00
#
_symmetry.space_group_name_H-M   'P 1'
#
loop_
_entity.id
_entity.type
_entity.pdbx_description
1 polymer ?
#
loop_
_entity_poly.entity_id
_entity_poly.type
_entity_poly.pdbx_seq_one_letter_code
_entity_poly.pdbx_strand_id
1 'polypeptide(L)'
;MKQHKQNHLLCFLLPCLLLSVPFCSEARFVVEKNSLSVTSPESIKGTHDSAIGNFGIPQYGGSMAGTVIYPVLRNINECKEKKACQCPECSCKNTWGSYECSCSGDLLYIRDHDTCISKTGSQVKSAWTAVWLIVLSLGLAAGGAYLVYKHRLRQYMDSEIRAIMAQYMPLDNQPEVPNHVNDERA
;
A
#
# COMPACT_ATOMS: atom_id res chain seq x y z
N MET A 1 -28.69 -21.01 -21.91
CA MET A 1 -28.00 -21.00 -20.59
C MET A 1 -26.74 -20.11 -20.53
N LYS A 2 -26.58 -19.06 -21.36
CA LYS A 2 -25.34 -18.25 -21.43
C LYS A 2 -25.32 -16.98 -20.55
N GLN A 3 -26.42 -16.57 -19.91
CA GLN A 3 -26.48 -15.30 -19.16
C GLN A 3 -25.98 -15.35 -17.70
N HIS A 4 -26.00 -16.51 -17.03
CA HIS A 4 -25.71 -16.57 -15.59
C HIS A 4 -24.21 -16.44 -15.24
N LYS A 5 -23.31 -16.64 -16.21
CA LYS A 5 -21.85 -16.66 -15.97
C LYS A 5 -21.17 -15.29 -16.16
N GLN A 6 -21.82 -14.34 -16.86
CA GLN A 6 -21.25 -13.03 -17.17
C GLN A 6 -21.42 -12.01 -16.02
N ASN A 7 -22.46 -12.17 -15.19
CA ASN A 7 -22.73 -11.31 -14.03
C ASN A 7 -21.82 -11.61 -12.82
N HIS A 8 -21.34 -12.85 -12.68
CA HIS A 8 -20.46 -13.23 -11.57
C HIS A 8 -19.02 -12.68 -11.74
N LEU A 9 -18.56 -12.48 -12.98
CA LEU A 9 -17.26 -11.88 -13.28
C LEU A 9 -17.29 -10.36 -13.07
N LEU A 10 -18.44 -9.72 -13.38
CA LEU A 10 -18.67 -8.29 -13.14
C LEU A 10 -18.69 -7.96 -11.63
N CYS A 11 -19.27 -8.84 -10.80
CA CYS A 11 -19.31 -8.68 -9.33
C CYS A 11 -17.95 -8.82 -8.64
N PHE A 12 -16.97 -9.51 -9.23
CA PHE A 12 -15.62 -9.65 -8.67
C PHE A 12 -14.63 -8.56 -9.15
N LEU A 13 -14.87 -7.98 -10.33
CA LEU A 13 -14.01 -6.92 -10.89
C LEU A 13 -14.38 -5.52 -10.38
N LEU A 14 -15.65 -5.24 -10.08
CA LEU A 14 -16.12 -3.94 -9.57
C LEU A 14 -15.53 -3.54 -8.19
N PRO A 15 -15.38 -4.44 -7.20
CA PRO A 15 -14.83 -4.08 -5.88
C PRO A 15 -13.34 -3.77 -5.95
N CYS A 16 -12.61 -4.43 -6.85
CA CYS A 16 -11.15 -4.30 -6.99
C CYS A 16 -10.76 -2.94 -7.62
N LEU A 17 -11.60 -2.40 -8.51
CA LEU A 17 -11.38 -1.09 -9.13
C LEU A 17 -11.70 0.09 -8.19
N LEU A 18 -12.56 -0.12 -7.18
CA LEU A 18 -12.94 0.89 -6.19
C LEU A 18 -11.96 0.99 -5.01
N LEU A 19 -11.13 -0.05 -4.77
CA LEU A 19 -10.15 -0.11 -3.68
C LEU A 19 -8.78 0.50 -4.01
N SER A 20 -8.52 0.90 -5.27
CA SER A 20 -7.23 1.42 -5.72
C SER A 20 -7.12 2.95 -5.73
N VAL A 21 -8.10 3.68 -5.19
CA VAL A 21 -8.00 5.14 -5.06
C VAL A 21 -7.54 5.44 -3.63
N PRO A 22 -6.25 5.75 -3.39
CA PRO A 22 -5.85 6.35 -2.14
C PRO A 22 -6.54 7.73 -2.08
N PHE A 23 -7.51 7.86 -1.18
CA PHE A 23 -8.02 9.16 -0.78
C PHE A 23 -6.87 9.91 -0.10
N CYS A 24 -6.08 10.66 -0.86
CA CYS A 24 -5.19 11.67 -0.33
C CYS A 24 -6.05 12.83 0.18
N SER A 25 -6.52 12.72 1.42
CA SER A 25 -7.08 13.87 2.14
C SER A 25 -5.93 14.82 2.50
N GLU A 26 -5.71 15.83 1.66
CA GLU A 26 -4.78 16.94 1.92
C GLU A 26 -5.44 17.90 2.93
N ALA A 27 -5.10 17.76 4.21
CA ALA A 27 -5.48 18.74 5.21
C ALA A 27 -4.56 19.97 5.09
N ARG A 28 -5.03 21.04 4.46
CA ARG A 28 -4.31 22.32 4.36
C ARG A 28 -4.42 23.08 5.69
N PHE A 29 -3.42 22.94 6.56
CA PHE A 29 -3.31 23.74 7.77
C PHE A 29 -2.80 25.15 7.41
N VAL A 30 -3.66 26.16 7.50
CA VAL A 30 -3.32 27.56 7.27
C VAL A 30 -2.81 28.14 8.60
N VAL A 31 -1.49 28.14 8.79
CA VAL A 31 -0.85 28.88 9.87
C VAL A 31 -0.70 30.33 9.44
N GLU A 32 -1.42 31.24 10.09
CA GLU A 32 -1.17 32.66 9.96
C GLU A 32 0.15 32.98 10.67
N LYS A 33 1.19 33.29 9.89
CA LYS A 33 2.48 33.70 10.43
C LYS A 33 2.32 35.13 10.96
N ASN A 34 2.36 35.30 12.27
CA ASN A 34 2.52 36.62 12.88
C ASN A 34 3.87 36.67 13.62
N SER A 35 4.38 37.86 13.90
CA SER A 35 5.71 38.02 14.48
C SER A 35 5.65 38.53 15.92
N LEU A 36 6.38 37.89 16.83
CA LEU A 36 6.61 38.39 18.19
C LEU A 36 7.91 39.22 18.19
N SER A 37 7.88 40.43 18.76
CA SER A 37 9.07 41.28 18.90
C SER A 37 9.59 41.25 20.34
N VAL A 38 10.85 40.83 20.51
CA VAL A 38 11.54 40.81 21.81
C VAL A 38 12.31 42.11 21.99
N THR A 39 11.96 42.88 23.03
CA THR A 39 12.56 44.20 23.30
C THR A 39 13.78 44.11 24.24
N SER A 40 13.85 43.07 25.09
CA SER A 40 14.90 42.87 26.11
C SER A 40 14.95 41.40 26.53
N PRO A 41 16.14 40.83 26.87
CA PRO A 41 17.49 41.41 26.89
C PRO A 41 18.15 41.51 25.51
N GLU A 42 19.25 42.27 25.38
CA GLU A 42 19.95 42.52 24.10
C GLU A 42 20.37 41.24 23.36
N SER A 43 20.60 40.13 24.08
CA SER A 43 21.02 38.85 23.51
C SER A 43 19.97 38.17 22.62
N ILE A 44 18.69 38.44 22.85
CA ILE A 44 17.57 37.84 22.10
C ILE A 44 16.65 38.91 21.52
N LYS A 45 17.15 40.15 21.43
CA LYS A 45 16.40 41.26 20.87
C LYS A 45 16.22 41.06 19.37
N GLY A 46 14.98 41.07 18.92
CA GLY A 46 14.65 40.84 17.53
C GLY A 46 13.21 40.42 17.30
N THR A 47 12.83 40.35 16.03
CA THR A 47 11.52 39.88 15.60
C THR A 47 11.62 38.41 15.25
N HIS A 48 10.78 37.58 15.86
CA HIS A 48 10.76 36.13 15.68
C HIS A 48 9.41 35.68 15.12
N ASP A 49 9.45 34.74 14.19
CA ASP A 49 8.25 34.11 13.64
C ASP A 49 7.52 33.32 14.73
N SER A 50 6.22 33.52 14.85
CA SER A 50 5.37 32.83 15.82
C SER A 50 4.02 32.48 15.22
N ALA A 51 3.55 31.27 15.49
CA ALA A 51 2.17 30.91 15.20
C ALA A 51 1.29 31.43 16.35
N ILE A 52 0.33 32.31 16.04
CA ILE A 52 -0.63 32.81 17.03
C ILE A 52 -1.96 32.12 16.78
N GLY A 53 -2.53 31.50 17.82
CA GLY A 53 -3.88 30.94 17.73
C GLY A 53 -4.93 32.05 17.64
N ASN A 54 -5.97 31.84 16.84
CA ASN A 54 -7.07 32.80 16.64
C ASN A 54 -8.04 32.92 17.85
N PHE A 55 -7.67 32.41 19.01
CA PHE A 55 -8.49 32.44 20.22
C PHE A 55 -8.00 33.55 21.15
N GLY A 56 -8.91 34.43 21.60
CA GLY A 56 -8.59 35.53 22.52
C GLY A 56 -7.97 36.77 21.87
N ILE A 57 -7.86 36.82 20.54
CA ILE A 57 -7.46 38.01 19.79
C ILE A 57 -8.69 38.94 19.64
N PRO A 58 -8.58 40.26 19.90
CA PRO A 58 -9.66 41.19 19.60
C PRO A 58 -9.97 41.25 18.10
N GLN A 59 -11.21 41.57 17.73
CA GLN A 59 -11.66 41.72 16.34
C GLN A 59 -11.06 42.95 15.61
N TYR A 60 -10.19 43.70 16.29
CA TYR A 60 -9.48 44.86 15.78
C TYR A 60 -7.98 44.66 16.00
N GLY A 61 -7.16 45.27 15.14
CA GLY A 61 -5.70 45.20 15.28
C GLY A 61 -5.22 45.84 16.59
N GLY A 62 -4.32 45.16 17.30
CA GLY A 62 -3.73 45.64 18.55
C GLY A 62 -2.39 44.95 18.85
N SER A 63 -1.64 45.48 19.81
CA SER A 63 -0.38 44.90 20.29
C SER A 63 -0.39 44.83 21.81
N MET A 64 0.05 43.69 22.36
CA MET A 64 0.21 43.47 23.80
C MET A 64 1.71 43.39 24.12
N ALA A 65 2.17 44.22 25.04
CA ALA A 65 3.50 44.10 25.62
C ALA A 65 3.41 43.41 26.98
N GLY A 66 4.28 42.45 27.23
CA GLY A 66 4.32 41.70 28.49
C GLY A 66 5.72 41.18 28.77
N THR A 67 5.90 40.59 29.96
CA THR A 67 7.13 39.90 30.35
C THR A 67 6.89 38.39 30.35
N VAL A 68 7.88 37.64 29.86
CA VAL A 68 7.85 36.19 29.88
C VAL A 68 8.44 35.72 31.20
N ILE A 69 7.61 35.13 32.06
CA ILE A 69 8.04 34.49 33.30
C ILE A 69 7.97 32.99 33.10
N TYR A 70 9.13 32.34 33.07
CA TYR A 70 9.19 30.89 33.17
C TYR A 70 9.15 30.50 34.65
N PRO A 71 8.21 29.65 35.09
CA PRO A 71 8.20 29.20 36.47
C PRO A 71 9.50 28.46 36.78
N VAL A 72 10.22 28.90 37.81
CA VAL A 72 11.43 28.22 38.28
C VAL A 72 10.98 26.95 38.99
N LEU A 73 10.78 25.89 38.22
CA LEU A 73 10.63 24.55 38.79
C LEU A 73 11.97 24.21 39.44
N ARG A 74 11.97 23.98 40.76
CA ARG A 74 13.06 23.20 41.38
C ARG A 74 13.15 21.92 40.56
N ASN A 75 14.34 21.61 40.07
CA ASN A 75 14.55 20.43 39.24
C ASN A 75 14.35 19.18 40.12
N ILE A 76 13.13 18.66 40.10
CA ILE A 76 12.77 17.41 40.78
C ILE A 76 13.49 16.33 40.00
N ASN A 77 14.28 15.51 40.69
CA ASN A 77 14.94 14.39 40.02
C ASN A 77 14.06 13.16 40.13
N GLU A 78 13.19 12.94 39.15
CA GLU A 78 12.23 11.81 39.15
C GLU A 78 12.96 10.46 39.21
N CYS A 79 14.15 10.38 38.61
CA CYS A 79 15.04 9.20 38.70
C CYS A 79 15.47 8.90 40.15
N LYS A 80 15.79 9.94 40.94
CA LYS A 80 16.29 9.78 42.31
C LYS A 80 15.15 9.51 43.29
N GLU A 81 14.01 10.14 43.07
CA GLU A 81 12.80 9.93 43.85
C GLU A 81 12.07 8.63 43.47
N LYS A 82 12.58 7.89 42.46
CA LYS A 82 11.98 6.65 41.93
C LYS A 82 10.51 6.84 41.60
N LYS A 83 10.14 8.01 41.11
CA LYS A 83 8.77 8.33 40.66
C LYS A 83 8.53 7.85 39.23
N ALA A 84 9.59 7.73 38.44
CA ALA A 84 9.56 7.22 37.08
C ALA A 84 10.69 6.22 36.83
N CYS A 85 10.54 5.38 35.80
CA CYS A 85 11.48 4.34 35.39
C CYS A 85 11.73 3.29 36.51
N GLN A 86 10.70 2.53 36.92
CA GLN A 86 10.88 1.46 37.93
C GLN A 86 11.44 0.12 37.38
N CYS A 87 11.89 0.08 36.13
CA CYS A 87 12.41 -1.13 35.51
C CYS A 87 13.86 -1.47 35.93
N PRO A 88 14.21 -2.77 36.08
CA PRO A 88 15.53 -3.22 36.53
C PRO A 88 16.65 -3.02 35.50
N GLU A 89 16.33 -2.95 34.21
CA GLU A 89 17.30 -2.85 33.09
C GLU A 89 17.18 -1.54 32.29
N CYS A 90 16.69 -0.47 32.93
CA CYS A 90 16.52 0.85 32.33
C CYS A 90 17.59 1.84 32.76
N SER A 91 18.04 2.67 31.83
CA SER A 91 18.86 3.86 32.07
C SER A 91 17.95 5.09 32.22
N CYS A 92 17.96 5.73 33.39
CA CYS A 92 17.22 6.96 33.66
C CYS A 92 18.15 8.18 33.54
N LYS A 93 17.76 9.16 32.74
CA LYS A 93 18.45 10.45 32.61
C LYS A 93 17.50 11.58 32.98
N ASN A 94 17.88 12.37 33.98
CA ASN A 94 17.11 13.55 34.36
C ASN A 94 17.44 14.71 33.41
N THR A 95 16.41 15.41 32.95
CA THR A 95 16.56 16.64 32.15
C THR A 95 15.94 17.81 32.90
N TRP A 96 16.13 19.05 32.43
CA TRP A 96 15.53 20.21 33.10
C TRP A 96 14.02 20.23 32.85
N GLY A 97 13.23 19.99 33.90
CA GLY A 97 11.76 19.95 33.81
C GLY A 97 11.18 18.66 33.21
N SER A 98 12.00 17.63 32.98
CA SER A 98 11.55 16.33 32.49
C SER A 98 12.56 15.22 32.82
N TYR A 99 12.25 13.99 32.43
CA TYR A 99 13.14 12.83 32.55
C TYR A 99 13.02 11.97 31.30
N GLU A 100 14.07 11.20 31.01
CA GLU A 100 14.14 10.32 29.87
C GLU A 100 14.59 8.93 30.33
N CYS A 101 13.74 7.93 30.15
CA CYS A 101 14.09 6.53 30.38
C CYS A 101 14.47 5.88 29.04
N SER A 102 15.55 5.11 29.03
CA SER A 102 15.96 4.30 27.88
C SER A 102 16.19 2.86 28.32
N CYS A 103 15.88 1.92 27.43
CA CYS A 103 16.19 0.52 27.64
C CYS A 103 17.60 0.21 27.11
N SER A 104 18.27 -0.75 27.72
CA SER A 104 19.55 -1.25 27.22
C SER A 104 19.37 -2.02 25.90
N GLY A 105 20.32 -1.91 24.96
CA GLY A 105 20.31 -2.64 23.68
C GLY A 105 19.33 -2.10 22.62
N ASP A 106 18.83 -2.99 21.75
CA ASP A 106 17.83 -2.70 20.69
C ASP A 106 16.37 -2.79 21.19
N LEU A 107 16.12 -2.41 22.45
CA LEU A 107 14.79 -2.47 23.06
C LEU A 107 14.14 -1.08 23.07
N LEU A 108 12.86 -1.03 22.73
CA LEU A 108 12.04 0.17 22.77
C LEU A 108 11.44 0.32 24.18
N TYR A 109 11.61 1.49 24.79
CA TYR A 109 10.99 1.83 26.06
C TYR A 109 9.55 2.33 25.84
N ILE A 110 8.58 1.74 26.54
CA ILE A 110 7.18 2.18 26.55
C ILE A 110 6.91 2.87 27.90
N ARG A 111 6.65 4.18 27.85
CA ARG A 111 6.43 5.03 29.04
C ARG A 111 5.17 4.65 29.83
N ASP A 112 4.13 4.13 29.20
CA ASP A 112 2.85 3.84 29.88
C ASP A 112 2.94 2.66 30.86
N HIS A 113 3.89 1.76 30.66
CA HIS A 113 4.03 0.52 31.42
C HIS A 113 5.44 0.32 32.02
N ASP A 114 6.35 1.28 31.86
CA ASP A 114 7.76 1.15 32.29
C ASP A 114 8.41 -0.17 31.83
N THR A 115 8.11 -0.58 30.60
CA THR A 115 8.62 -1.85 30.04
C THR A 115 9.53 -1.63 28.84
N CYS A 116 10.48 -2.54 28.69
CA CYS A 116 11.37 -2.65 27.55
C CYS A 116 10.88 -3.75 26.62
N ILE A 117 10.55 -3.42 25.37
CA ILE A 117 10.09 -4.38 24.37
C ILE A 117 11.18 -4.54 23.31
N SER A 118 11.54 -5.78 22.98
CA SER A 118 12.52 -6.04 21.91
C SER A 118 12.01 -5.54 20.57
N LYS A 119 12.89 -4.86 19.81
CA LYS A 119 12.62 -4.43 18.43
C LYS A 119 12.61 -5.59 17.44
N THR A 120 12.32 -6.82 17.87
CA THR A 120 11.91 -7.93 17.00
C THR A 120 10.42 -7.78 16.61
N GLY A 121 10.01 -6.57 16.25
CA GLY A 121 8.76 -6.31 15.58
C GLY A 121 8.95 -6.63 14.10
N SER A 122 8.39 -7.76 13.67
CA SER A 122 8.06 -8.09 12.28
C SER A 122 8.52 -7.04 11.27
N GLN A 123 9.68 -7.26 10.65
CA GLN A 123 9.90 -6.67 9.34
C GLN A 123 8.75 -7.17 8.47
N VAL A 124 7.75 -6.31 8.25
CA VAL A 124 6.65 -6.53 7.32
C VAL A 124 7.24 -6.45 5.90
N LYS A 125 8.15 -7.37 5.58
CA LYS A 125 8.49 -7.77 4.21
C LYS A 125 7.30 -8.47 3.54
N SER A 126 6.23 -8.74 4.31
CA SER A 126 5.03 -9.48 3.95
C SER A 126 4.14 -8.79 2.91
N ALA A 127 4.18 -7.46 2.79
CA ALA A 127 3.33 -6.76 1.82
C ALA A 127 3.76 -7.04 0.36
N TRP A 128 5.07 -7.11 0.10
CA TRP A 128 5.58 -7.37 -1.25
C TRP A 128 5.39 -8.82 -1.70
N THR A 129 5.47 -9.78 -0.76
CA THR A 129 5.20 -11.19 -1.05
C THR A 129 3.75 -11.44 -1.43
N ALA A 130 2.80 -10.73 -0.80
CA ALA A 130 1.39 -10.81 -1.15
C ALA A 130 1.12 -10.36 -2.60
N VAL A 131 1.81 -9.30 -3.07
CA VAL A 131 1.69 -8.81 -4.45
C VAL A 131 2.15 -9.86 -5.46
N TRP A 132 3.30 -10.51 -5.23
CA TRP A 132 3.80 -11.55 -6.13
C TRP A 132 2.89 -12.78 -6.20
N LEU A 133 2.30 -13.19 -5.07
CA LEU A 133 1.36 -14.32 -5.04
C LEU A 133 0.10 -14.02 -5.88
N ILE A 134 -0.41 -12.79 -5.83
CA ILE A 134 -1.57 -12.38 -6.64
C ILE A 134 -1.22 -12.36 -8.13
N VAL A 135 -0.05 -11.81 -8.49
CA VAL A 135 0.41 -11.76 -9.89
C VAL A 135 0.64 -13.16 -10.46
N LEU A 136 1.26 -14.07 -9.69
CA LEU A 136 1.46 -15.46 -10.10
C LEU A 136 0.14 -16.21 -10.26
N SER A 137 -0.81 -16.03 -9.34
CA SER A 137 -2.14 -16.62 -9.42
C SER A 137 -2.90 -16.16 -10.68
N LEU A 138 -2.89 -14.85 -10.97
CA LEU A 138 -3.51 -14.30 -12.19
C LEU A 138 -2.84 -14.83 -13.45
N GLY A 139 -1.51 -14.91 -13.46
CA GLY A 139 -0.73 -15.43 -14.57
C GLY A 139 -1.05 -16.89 -14.90
N LEU A 140 -1.16 -17.74 -13.87
CA LEU A 140 -1.52 -19.15 -14.04
C LEU A 140 -2.97 -19.31 -14.55
N ALA A 141 -3.91 -18.54 -14.02
CA ALA A 141 -5.30 -18.56 -14.46
C ALA A 141 -5.43 -18.12 -15.94
N ALA A 142 -4.77 -17.02 -16.32
CA ALA A 142 -4.77 -16.50 -17.69
C ALA A 142 -4.06 -17.45 -18.67
N GLY A 143 -2.89 -17.98 -18.29
CA GLY A 143 -2.14 -18.94 -19.09
C GLY A 143 -2.91 -20.24 -19.32
N GLY A 144 -3.51 -20.80 -18.26
CA GLY A 144 -4.36 -21.98 -18.35
C GLY A 144 -5.57 -21.77 -19.25
N ALA A 145 -6.26 -20.63 -19.12
CA ALA A 145 -7.38 -20.27 -20.00
C ALA A 145 -6.95 -20.13 -21.47
N TYR A 146 -5.79 -19.52 -21.75
CA TYR A 146 -5.27 -19.38 -23.11
C TYR A 146 -4.90 -20.73 -23.73
N LEU A 147 -4.25 -21.63 -22.97
CA LEU A 147 -3.92 -22.97 -23.43
C LEU A 147 -5.18 -23.77 -23.77
N VAL A 148 -6.19 -23.76 -22.90
CA VAL A 148 -7.48 -24.41 -23.14
C VAL A 148 -8.19 -23.80 -24.36
N TYR A 149 -8.20 -22.47 -24.48
CA TYR A 149 -8.78 -21.77 -25.62
C TYR A 149 -8.13 -22.21 -26.93
N LYS A 150 -6.79 -22.20 -27.00
CA LYS A 150 -6.03 -22.63 -28.18
C LYS A 150 -6.25 -24.11 -28.50
N HIS A 151 -6.38 -24.96 -27.48
CA HIS A 151 -6.63 -26.39 -27.68
C HIS A 151 -8.04 -26.67 -28.22
N ARG A 152 -9.05 -25.96 -27.70
CA ARG A 152 -10.44 -26.10 -28.17
C ARG A 152 -10.64 -25.56 -29.59
N LEU A 153 -10.01 -24.45 -29.95
CA LEU A 153 -10.08 -23.92 -31.33
C LEU A 153 -9.43 -24.84 -32.37
N ARG A 154 -8.31 -25.47 -32.04
CA ARG A 154 -7.71 -26.47 -32.95
C ARG A 154 -8.66 -27.62 -33.26
N GLN A 155 -9.46 -28.05 -32.29
CA GLN A 155 -10.44 -29.12 -32.51
C GLN A 155 -11.71 -28.66 -33.24
N TYR A 156 -12.07 -27.37 -33.14
CA TYR A 156 -13.23 -26.83 -33.87
C TYR A 156 -12.98 -26.67 -35.38
N MET A 157 -11.72 -26.50 -35.80
CA MET A 157 -11.32 -26.36 -37.21
C MET A 157 -11.47 -27.65 -38.03
N ASP A 158 -11.29 -28.82 -37.41
CA ASP A 158 -11.34 -30.10 -38.12
C ASP A 158 -12.78 -30.55 -38.46
N SER A 159 -13.79 -30.03 -37.76
CA SER A 159 -15.19 -30.43 -37.95
C SER A 159 -16.01 -29.49 -38.84
N GLU A 160 -15.65 -28.20 -38.95
CA GLU A 160 -16.46 -27.23 -39.70
C GLU A 160 -15.93 -26.94 -41.12
N ILE A 161 -14.61 -27.02 -41.38
CA ILE A 161 -14.07 -26.79 -42.74
C ILE A 161 -14.15 -28.05 -43.62
N ARG A 162 -14.10 -29.26 -43.02
CA ARG A 162 -14.25 -30.51 -43.77
C ARG A 162 -15.67 -30.68 -44.37
N ALA A 163 -16.67 -30.06 -43.76
CA ALA A 163 -18.04 -30.04 -44.26
C ALA A 163 -18.23 -29.11 -45.47
N ILE A 164 -17.45 -28.02 -45.58
CA ILE A 164 -17.55 -27.08 -46.71
C ILE A 164 -16.61 -27.46 -47.87
N MET A 165 -15.48 -28.13 -47.61
CA MET A 165 -14.55 -28.60 -48.66
C MET A 165 -14.98 -29.94 -49.30
N ALA A 166 -15.94 -30.66 -48.70
CA ALA A 166 -16.50 -31.88 -49.29
C ALA A 166 -17.41 -31.61 -50.52
N GLN A 167 -17.71 -30.35 -50.83
CA GLN A 167 -18.59 -29.98 -51.94
C GLN A 167 -17.85 -29.58 -53.23
N TYR A 168 -16.53 -29.78 -53.32
CA TYR A 168 -15.76 -29.47 -54.53
C TYR A 168 -14.77 -30.55 -55.00
N MET A 169 -14.84 -31.77 -54.46
CA MET A 169 -14.06 -32.87 -55.02
C MET A 169 -14.77 -34.22 -54.85
N PRO A 170 -15.63 -34.60 -55.80
CA PRO A 170 -16.10 -35.98 -55.91
C PRO A 170 -14.96 -36.82 -56.50
N LEU A 171 -14.52 -37.86 -55.80
CA LEU A 171 -13.86 -38.99 -56.45
C LEU A 171 -14.95 -40.03 -56.69
N ASP A 172 -15.32 -40.20 -57.97
CA ASP A 172 -16.21 -41.26 -58.41
C ASP A 172 -15.57 -42.62 -58.10
N ASN A 173 -16.24 -43.40 -57.24
CA ASN A 173 -16.00 -44.82 -57.10
C ASN A 173 -16.68 -45.55 -58.27
N GLN A 174 -15.93 -45.86 -59.32
CA GLN A 174 -16.32 -46.83 -60.35
C GLN A 174 -15.71 -48.21 -60.01
N PRO A 175 -16.52 -49.23 -59.69
CA PRO A 175 -16.12 -50.63 -59.79
C PRO A 175 -16.60 -51.24 -61.13
N GLU A 176 -15.88 -52.29 -61.59
CA GLU A 176 -16.18 -53.23 -62.70
C GLU A 176 -15.70 -52.81 -64.11
N VAL A 177 -15.03 -53.60 -64.96
CA VAL A 177 -14.70 -55.06 -65.08
C VAL A 177 -13.62 -55.22 -66.19
N PRO A 178 -12.81 -56.30 -66.26
CA PRO A 178 -11.60 -56.38 -67.08
C PRO A 178 -11.86 -56.85 -68.53
N ASN A 179 -11.07 -56.38 -69.50
CA ASN A 179 -10.95 -56.99 -70.83
C ASN A 179 -9.52 -56.91 -71.38
N HIS A 180 -8.96 -58.08 -71.64
CA HIS A 180 -7.75 -58.35 -72.43
C HIS A 180 -7.92 -57.90 -73.89
N VAL A 181 -6.93 -57.21 -74.47
CA VAL A 181 -6.59 -57.28 -75.91
C VAL A 181 -5.08 -57.08 -76.10
N ASN A 182 -4.54 -57.88 -77.04
CA ASN A 182 -3.16 -58.27 -77.28
C ASN A 182 -2.12 -57.19 -77.61
N ASP A 183 -0.88 -57.54 -77.25
CA ASP A 183 0.38 -57.12 -77.83
C ASP A 183 0.52 -57.71 -79.26
N GLU A 184 0.81 -56.87 -80.26
CA GLU A 184 1.58 -57.15 -81.49
C GLU A 184 1.37 -56.00 -82.50
N ARG A 185 2.34 -55.08 -82.57
CA ARG A 185 2.94 -54.59 -83.84
C ARG A 185 4.15 -53.68 -83.57
N ALA A 186 5.36 -54.26 -83.55
CA ALA A 186 6.58 -53.75 -84.19
C ALA A 186 7.73 -54.75 -83.98
#